data_AF-A0A382AWE1-F1
#
_entry.id   AF-A0A382AWE1-F1
#
_cell.length_a   1.000
_cell.length_b   1.000
_cell.length_c   1.000
_cell.angle_alpha   90.00
_cell.angle_beta   90.00
_cell.angle_gamma   90.00
#
_symmetry.space_group_name_H-M   'P 1'
#
loop_
_entity.id
_entity.type
_entity.pdbx_description
1 polymer ?
#
loop_
_entity_poly.entity_id
_entity_poly.type
_entity_poly.pdbx_seq_one_letter_code
_entity_poly.pdbx_strand_id
1 'polypeptide(L)'
;VVLAGCGESQQSAPAPEVKPVEPVVEAAKPEPPTAEAPDISIHEAAITGNIEAVKKHLAASRDVNAKDKYGSTPLLRTAREGHKEVAEMLIANGADVNAKNNRGRTPLHRAANKGYKEIVKLLIAEGADVNAKMEDGDTPLDMAIRRKYPETADLLRKHGGKTGEEL
;
A
#
# COMPACT_ATOMS: atom_id res chain seq x y z
N VAL A 1 -65.99 11.41 -32.31
CA VAL A 1 -65.21 12.44 -31.60
C VAL A 1 -64.62 11.72 -30.39
N VAL A 2 -63.37 11.26 -30.31
CA VAL A 2 -62.09 11.53 -31.00
C VAL A 2 -61.25 10.23 -30.97
N LEU A 3 -60.33 10.13 -31.93
CA LEU A 3 -59.32 9.09 -32.19
C LEU A 3 -58.08 9.21 -31.26
N ALA A 4 -57.12 8.28 -31.43
CA ALA A 4 -55.70 8.29 -31.01
C ALA A 4 -55.39 7.55 -29.68
N GLY A 5 -54.33 6.75 -29.54
CA GLY A 5 -53.19 6.39 -30.42
C GLY A 5 -52.63 5.02 -29.96
N CYS A 6 -52.07 4.19 -30.85
CA CYS A 6 -50.63 4.08 -31.15
C CYS A 6 -49.74 4.48 -29.95
N GLY A 7 -48.95 3.61 -29.35
CA GLY A 7 -47.95 2.78 -30.01
C GLY A 7 -46.61 3.53 -29.96
N GLU A 8 -45.55 2.80 -29.61
CA GLU A 8 -44.13 3.18 -29.66
C GLU A 8 -43.47 3.63 -28.34
N SER A 9 -42.93 2.60 -27.71
CA SER A 9 -41.92 2.59 -26.67
C SER A 9 -40.57 2.97 -27.27
N GLN A 10 -39.94 4.05 -26.79
CA GLN A 10 -38.49 4.12 -26.65
C GLN A 10 -38.15 5.00 -25.45
N GLN A 11 -37.74 4.37 -24.35
CA GLN A 11 -36.97 5.06 -23.32
C GLN A 11 -35.92 4.12 -22.76
N SER A 12 -34.67 4.47 -23.09
CA SER A 12 -33.42 4.22 -22.39
C SER A 12 -33.17 2.81 -21.84
N ALA A 13 -32.22 2.11 -22.44
CA ALA A 13 -31.55 0.97 -21.81
C ALA A 13 -31.08 1.34 -20.38
N PRO A 14 -31.39 0.52 -19.35
CA PRO A 14 -30.72 0.63 -18.07
C PRO A 14 -29.27 0.13 -18.20
N ALA A 15 -28.33 0.88 -17.65
CA ALA A 15 -26.94 0.47 -17.50
C ALA A 15 -26.84 -0.88 -16.77
N PRO A 16 -25.86 -1.74 -17.09
CA PRO A 16 -25.75 -3.04 -16.44
C PRO A 16 -25.48 -2.86 -14.93
N GLU A 17 -26.38 -3.45 -14.16
CA GLU A 17 -26.37 -3.62 -12.72
C GLU A 17 -25.01 -4.18 -12.26
N VAL A 18 -24.22 -3.33 -11.60
CA VAL A 18 -23.00 -3.76 -10.92
C VAL A 18 -23.39 -4.48 -9.65
N LYS A 19 -23.32 -5.82 -9.69
CA LYS A 19 -23.52 -6.69 -8.54
C LYS A 19 -22.63 -6.23 -7.38
N PRO A 20 -23.15 -6.04 -6.16
CA PRO A 20 -22.32 -5.71 -5.01
C PRO A 20 -21.41 -6.91 -4.73
N VAL A 21 -20.10 -6.72 -4.92
CA VAL A 21 -19.09 -7.65 -4.44
C VAL A 21 -18.79 -7.30 -2.99
N GLU A 22 -19.57 -7.89 -2.08
CA GLU A 22 -19.06 -8.12 -0.74
C GLU A 22 -18.00 -9.22 -0.81
N PRO A 23 -16.87 -9.06 -0.12
CA PRO A 23 -16.39 -10.18 0.64
C PRO A 23 -16.22 -9.77 2.11
N VAL A 24 -17.22 -10.15 2.90
CA VAL A 24 -17.08 -10.82 4.19
C VAL A 24 -15.63 -10.94 4.66
N VAL A 25 -15.22 -10.02 5.54
CA VAL A 25 -14.15 -10.26 6.50
C VAL A 25 -14.73 -11.15 7.60
N GLU A 26 -14.72 -12.44 7.33
CA GLU A 26 -15.13 -13.47 8.29
C GLU A 26 -14.24 -13.36 9.53
N ALA A 27 -14.87 -12.97 10.65
CA ALA A 27 -14.26 -12.95 11.96
C ALA A 27 -13.94 -14.39 12.39
N ALA A 28 -12.73 -14.85 12.05
CA ALA A 28 -12.20 -16.11 12.54
C ALA A 28 -11.96 -16.01 14.06
N LYS A 29 -12.79 -16.75 14.79
CA LYS A 29 -12.72 -17.02 16.22
C LYS A 29 -11.30 -17.49 16.62
N PRO A 30 -10.73 -17.02 17.75
CA PRO A 30 -9.38 -17.44 18.16
C PRO A 30 -9.39 -18.90 18.61
N GLU A 31 -8.66 -19.76 17.90
CA GLU A 31 -8.37 -21.14 18.30
C GLU A 31 -7.13 -21.19 19.25
N PRO A 32 -7.07 -22.14 20.19
CA PRO A 32 -6.17 -22.10 21.34
C PRO A 32 -4.68 -22.37 21.00
N PRO A 33 -3.75 -21.89 21.86
CA PRO A 33 -2.32 -21.82 21.56
C PRO A 33 -1.66 -23.20 21.66
N THR A 34 -1.17 -23.73 20.54
CA THR A 34 -0.26 -24.89 20.53
C THR A 34 0.88 -24.67 19.54
N ALA A 35 2.10 -24.79 20.09
CA ALA A 35 3.35 -25.33 19.52
C ALA A 35 3.75 -25.01 18.06
N GLU A 36 4.96 -24.45 17.94
CA GLU A 36 5.76 -24.20 16.73
C GLU A 36 5.19 -23.14 15.78
N ALA A 37 5.81 -21.95 15.79
CA ALA A 37 5.46 -20.90 14.86
C ALA A 37 5.56 -21.43 13.42
N PRO A 38 4.48 -21.40 12.61
CA PRO A 38 4.54 -21.76 11.21
C PRO A 38 5.68 -20.97 10.53
N ASP A 39 6.32 -21.50 9.47
CA ASP A 39 7.30 -20.73 8.68
C ASP A 39 6.56 -19.60 7.92
N ILE A 40 6.20 -18.57 8.66
CA ILE A 40 5.50 -17.38 8.20
C ILE A 40 6.44 -16.68 7.24
N SER A 41 6.01 -16.39 6.02
CA SER A 41 6.85 -15.66 5.05
C SER A 41 7.26 -14.28 5.59
N ILE A 42 8.44 -13.77 5.21
CA ILE A 42 8.87 -12.42 5.58
C ILE A 42 7.85 -11.34 5.13
N HIS A 43 7.12 -11.58 4.04
CA HIS A 43 6.03 -10.70 3.59
C HIS A 43 4.84 -10.72 4.54
N GLU A 44 4.48 -11.88 5.08
CA GLU A 44 3.38 -12.03 6.01
C GLU A 44 3.75 -11.49 7.39
N ALA A 45 4.99 -11.72 7.84
CA ALA A 45 5.56 -11.09 9.02
C ALA A 45 5.53 -9.55 8.91
N ALA A 46 5.88 -9.01 7.74
CA ALA A 46 5.81 -7.58 7.44
C ALA A 46 4.38 -7.01 7.42
N ILE A 47 3.38 -7.82 7.04
CA ILE A 47 1.96 -7.42 7.05
C ILE A 47 1.40 -7.45 8.47
N THR A 48 1.71 -8.50 9.21
CA THR A 48 1.21 -8.70 10.58
C THR A 48 1.94 -7.86 11.62
N GLY A 49 3.12 -7.32 11.27
CA GLY A 49 3.96 -6.59 12.22
C GLY A 49 4.73 -7.51 13.16
N ASN A 50 4.87 -8.81 12.82
CA ASN A 50 5.54 -9.77 13.68
C ASN A 50 7.06 -9.60 13.63
N ILE A 51 7.58 -8.86 14.61
CA ILE A 51 9.01 -8.56 14.75
C ILE A 51 9.85 -9.82 14.93
N GLU A 52 9.38 -10.80 15.69
CA GLU A 52 10.14 -12.04 15.95
C GLU A 52 10.32 -12.87 14.68
N ALA A 53 9.25 -12.98 13.88
CA ALA A 53 9.32 -13.65 12.59
C ALA A 53 10.28 -12.92 11.64
N VAL A 54 10.23 -11.57 11.58
CA VAL A 54 11.20 -10.77 10.79
C VAL A 54 12.63 -11.03 11.26
N LYS A 55 12.91 -10.97 12.57
CA LYS A 55 14.24 -11.29 13.13
C LYS A 55 14.72 -12.69 12.74
N LYS A 56 13.83 -13.69 12.76
CA LYS A 56 14.16 -15.06 12.36
C LYS A 56 14.58 -15.15 10.90
N HIS A 57 13.88 -14.46 9.99
CA HIS A 57 14.27 -14.40 8.57
C HIS A 57 15.61 -13.69 8.36
N LEU A 58 15.84 -12.61 9.09
CA LEU A 58 17.11 -11.86 9.06
C LEU A 58 18.28 -12.71 9.55
N ALA A 59 18.10 -13.44 10.65
CA ALA A 59 19.09 -14.36 11.19
C ALA A 59 19.39 -15.53 10.23
N ALA A 60 18.41 -15.94 9.44
CA ALA A 60 18.57 -16.97 8.41
C ALA A 60 19.25 -16.45 7.11
N SER A 61 19.76 -15.20 7.11
CA SER A 61 20.37 -14.54 5.94
C SER A 61 19.48 -14.60 4.68
N ARG A 62 18.15 -14.58 4.86
CA ARG A 62 17.20 -14.51 3.75
C ARG A 62 17.24 -13.12 3.12
N ASP A 63 16.99 -13.05 1.82
CA ASP A 63 16.95 -11.80 1.07
C ASP A 63 15.83 -10.88 1.62
N VAL A 64 16.24 -9.76 2.25
CA VAL A 64 15.34 -8.74 2.79
C VAL A 64 14.57 -7.98 1.71
N ASN A 65 15.04 -8.06 0.47
CA ASN A 65 14.45 -7.45 -0.71
C ASN A 65 13.71 -8.44 -1.59
N ALA A 66 13.48 -9.67 -1.09
CA ALA A 66 12.68 -10.67 -1.78
C ALA A 66 11.35 -10.08 -2.23
N LYS A 67 10.94 -10.35 -3.46
CA LYS A 67 9.69 -9.81 -4.03
C LYS A 67 8.61 -10.89 -4.02
N ASP A 68 7.41 -10.52 -3.60
CA ASP A 68 6.24 -11.38 -3.73
C ASP A 68 5.68 -11.40 -5.17
N LYS A 69 4.59 -12.15 -5.40
CA LYS A 69 3.90 -12.23 -6.71
C LYS A 69 3.42 -10.89 -7.30
N TYR A 70 3.41 -9.83 -6.51
CA TYR A 70 3.06 -8.47 -6.93
C TYR A 70 4.30 -7.56 -7.06
N GLY A 71 5.51 -8.12 -6.97
CA GLY A 71 6.76 -7.39 -6.96
C GLY A 71 7.02 -6.63 -5.66
N SER A 72 6.23 -6.84 -4.62
CA SER A 72 6.32 -6.05 -3.40
C SER A 72 7.39 -6.62 -2.47
N THR A 73 8.30 -5.79 -2.01
CA THR A 73 9.27 -6.14 -0.95
C THR A 73 8.58 -6.16 0.42
N PRO A 74 9.20 -6.80 1.44
CA PRO A 74 8.70 -6.74 2.82
C PRO A 74 8.52 -5.31 3.30
N LEU A 75 9.51 -4.43 3.04
CA LEU A 75 9.42 -3.01 3.42
C LEU A 75 8.22 -2.30 2.79
N LEU A 76 7.88 -2.61 1.54
CA LEU A 76 6.70 -2.05 0.89
C LEU A 76 5.38 -2.51 1.54
N ARG A 77 5.33 -3.77 1.99
CA ARG A 77 4.18 -4.31 2.75
C ARG A 77 4.09 -3.62 4.12
N THR A 78 5.20 -3.52 4.84
CA THR A 78 5.30 -2.83 6.13
C THR A 78 4.84 -1.38 6.05
N ALA A 79 5.32 -0.62 5.03
CA ALA A 79 4.94 0.76 4.83
C ALA A 79 3.45 0.95 4.49
N ARG A 80 2.78 -0.09 3.97
CA ARG A 80 1.34 -0.08 3.73
C ARG A 80 0.52 -0.36 4.98
N GLU A 81 1.04 -1.15 5.92
CA GLU A 81 0.33 -1.53 7.14
C GLU A 81 0.63 -0.60 8.33
N GLY A 82 1.73 0.16 8.29
CA GLY A 82 2.02 1.16 9.34
C GLY A 82 2.95 0.67 10.43
N HIS A 83 3.59 -0.49 10.26
CA HIS A 83 4.48 -1.07 11.28
C HIS A 83 5.87 -0.42 11.26
N LYS A 84 6.00 0.72 11.95
CA LYS A 84 7.25 1.50 12.00
C LYS A 84 8.45 0.68 12.49
N GLU A 85 8.31 -0.07 13.59
CA GLU A 85 9.42 -0.84 14.19
C GLU A 85 9.95 -1.91 13.23
N VAL A 86 9.05 -2.56 12.48
CA VAL A 86 9.45 -3.51 11.44
C VAL A 86 10.14 -2.81 10.28
N ALA A 87 9.71 -1.58 9.93
CA ALA A 87 10.35 -0.81 8.85
C ALA A 87 11.78 -0.42 9.23
N GLU A 88 11.99 0.07 10.46
CA GLU A 88 13.33 0.38 11.01
C GLU A 88 14.23 -0.85 10.94
N MET A 89 13.72 -2.00 11.37
CA MET A 89 14.49 -3.24 11.36
C MET A 89 14.86 -3.69 9.96
N LEU A 90 13.94 -3.65 9.01
CA LEU A 90 14.21 -4.04 7.62
C LEU A 90 15.25 -3.12 6.99
N ILE A 91 15.14 -1.80 7.18
CA ILE A 91 16.08 -0.83 6.62
C ILE A 91 17.47 -0.98 7.24
N ALA A 92 17.57 -1.15 8.56
CA ALA A 92 18.83 -1.41 9.25
C ALA A 92 19.54 -2.68 8.75
N ASN A 93 18.80 -3.61 8.14
CA ASN A 93 19.32 -4.83 7.53
C ASN A 93 19.45 -4.75 5.99
N GLY A 94 19.44 -3.54 5.42
CA GLY A 94 19.70 -3.33 3.99
C GLY A 94 18.49 -3.46 3.08
N ALA A 95 17.27 -3.28 3.60
CA ALA A 95 16.09 -3.19 2.74
C ALA A 95 16.16 -1.93 1.85
N ASP A 96 15.86 -2.12 0.57
CA ASP A 96 15.83 -1.05 -0.43
C ASP A 96 14.58 -0.18 -0.22
N VAL A 97 14.81 1.03 0.29
CA VAL A 97 13.79 2.07 0.53
C VAL A 97 13.13 2.59 -0.75
N ASN A 98 13.79 2.40 -1.90
CA ASN A 98 13.34 2.83 -3.22
C ASN A 98 12.78 1.69 -4.07
N ALA A 99 12.67 0.49 -3.51
CA ALA A 99 12.20 -0.69 -4.21
C ALA A 99 10.81 -0.46 -4.82
N LYS A 100 10.70 -0.70 -6.14
CA LYS A 100 9.44 -0.62 -6.87
C LYS A 100 8.77 -1.98 -6.99
N ASN A 101 7.46 -2.00 -6.76
CA ASN A 101 6.61 -3.13 -7.11
C ASN A 101 6.16 -3.08 -8.58
N ASN A 102 5.35 -4.06 -9.00
CA ASN A 102 4.88 -4.19 -10.40
C ASN A 102 3.98 -3.05 -10.89
N ARG A 103 3.68 -2.04 -10.05
CA ARG A 103 2.95 -0.82 -10.45
C ARG A 103 3.80 0.44 -10.29
N GLY A 104 5.12 0.27 -10.19
CA GLY A 104 6.06 1.36 -9.92
C GLY A 104 5.97 1.98 -8.52
N ARG A 105 5.19 1.39 -7.59
CA ARG A 105 5.03 1.95 -6.24
C ARG A 105 6.26 1.67 -5.39
N THR A 106 6.74 2.70 -4.70
CA THR A 106 7.76 2.61 -3.65
C THR A 106 7.10 2.48 -2.26
N PRO A 107 7.85 2.09 -1.21
CA PRO A 107 7.40 2.18 0.18
C PRO A 107 6.82 3.56 0.54
N LEU A 108 7.45 4.63 0.05
CA LEU A 108 7.01 6.01 0.31
C LEU A 108 5.62 6.30 -0.26
N HIS A 109 5.28 5.79 -1.45
CA HIS A 109 3.92 5.89 -2.01
C HIS A 109 2.88 5.23 -1.10
N ARG A 110 3.21 4.07 -0.50
CA ARG A 110 2.29 3.35 0.38
C ARG A 110 2.08 4.09 1.70
N ALA A 111 3.16 4.56 2.32
CA ALA A 111 3.10 5.34 3.55
C ALA A 111 2.32 6.64 3.33
N ALA A 112 2.56 7.35 2.21
CA ALA A 112 1.84 8.56 1.85
C ALA A 112 0.35 8.32 1.55
N ASN A 113 0.02 7.23 0.85
CA ASN A 113 -1.36 6.83 0.57
C ASN A 113 -2.17 6.45 1.81
N LYS A 114 -1.49 6.17 2.93
CA LYS A 114 -2.10 5.81 4.22
C LYS A 114 -1.98 6.93 5.26
N GLY A 115 -1.23 7.99 4.97
CA GLY A 115 -0.99 9.09 5.90
C GLY A 115 -0.09 8.73 7.08
N TYR A 116 0.75 7.70 6.95
CA TYR A 116 1.65 7.27 8.02
C TYR A 116 2.88 8.16 8.14
N LYS A 117 2.69 9.34 8.72
CA LYS A 117 3.71 10.40 8.87
C LYS A 117 5.04 9.89 9.41
N GLU A 118 5.02 9.05 10.44
CA GLU A 118 6.24 8.56 11.06
C GLU A 118 7.04 7.63 10.15
N ILE A 119 6.37 6.81 9.33
CA ILE A 119 7.03 6.00 8.30
C ILE A 119 7.53 6.88 7.17
N VAL A 120 6.76 7.90 6.76
CA VAL A 120 7.20 8.85 5.73
C VAL A 120 8.48 9.56 6.16
N LYS A 121 8.55 10.06 7.40
CA LYS A 121 9.78 10.68 7.96
C LYS A 121 10.96 9.73 7.92
N LEU A 122 10.75 8.51 8.39
CA LEU A 122 11.77 7.46 8.43
C LEU A 122 12.29 7.14 7.02
N LEU A 123 11.40 6.91 6.05
CA LEU A 123 11.80 6.61 4.68
C LEU A 123 12.58 7.77 4.04
N ILE A 124 12.16 9.01 4.28
CA ILE A 124 12.88 10.20 3.77
C ILE A 124 14.25 10.34 4.42
N ALA A 125 14.36 10.10 5.73
CA ALA A 125 15.63 10.13 6.45
C ALA A 125 16.63 9.09 5.90
N GLU A 126 16.12 7.94 5.48
CA GLU A 126 16.88 6.83 4.90
C GLU A 126 17.10 6.98 3.38
N GLY A 127 16.82 8.15 2.80
CA GLY A 127 17.13 8.46 1.40
C GLY A 127 16.10 7.96 0.38
N ALA A 128 14.84 7.78 0.78
CA ALA A 128 13.77 7.52 -0.17
C ALA A 128 13.57 8.69 -1.15
N ASP A 129 13.38 8.36 -2.43
CA ASP A 129 13.06 9.32 -3.48
C ASP A 129 11.64 9.86 -3.29
N VAL A 130 11.57 11.11 -2.81
CA VAL A 130 10.33 11.87 -2.57
C VAL A 130 9.55 12.17 -3.85
N ASN A 131 10.22 12.12 -5.00
CA ASN A 131 9.67 12.44 -6.32
C ASN A 131 9.54 11.20 -7.21
N ALA A 132 9.66 10.00 -6.63
CA ALA A 132 9.52 8.76 -7.36
C ALA A 132 8.17 8.72 -8.09
N LYS A 133 8.20 8.43 -9.40
CA LYS A 133 6.99 8.26 -10.21
C LYS A 133 6.55 6.80 -10.29
N MET A 134 5.25 6.59 -10.15
CA MET A 134 4.56 5.37 -10.56
C MET A 134 4.40 5.28 -12.08
N GLU A 135 3.88 4.15 -12.58
CA GLU A 135 3.53 3.96 -13.99
C GLU A 135 2.50 4.99 -14.48
N ASP A 136 1.55 5.36 -13.61
CA ASP A 136 0.52 6.36 -13.90
C ASP A 136 1.04 7.82 -13.81
N GLY A 137 2.33 8.03 -13.54
CA GLY A 137 2.94 9.36 -13.35
C GLY A 137 2.76 9.98 -11.97
N ASP A 138 1.87 9.42 -11.14
CA ASP A 138 1.64 9.87 -9.76
C ASP A 138 2.90 9.75 -8.88
N THR A 139 3.08 10.72 -7.99
CA THR A 139 4.12 10.73 -6.94
C THR A 139 3.56 10.39 -5.56
N PRO A 140 4.40 10.22 -4.51
CA PRO A 140 3.92 10.10 -3.14
C PRO A 140 3.09 11.29 -2.70
N LEU A 141 3.40 12.50 -3.18
CA LEU A 141 2.63 13.71 -2.86
C LEU A 141 1.22 13.64 -3.44
N ASP A 142 1.06 13.19 -4.69
CA ASP A 142 -0.27 13.00 -5.31
C ASP A 142 -1.13 12.02 -4.52
N MET A 143 -0.52 10.96 -4.00
CA MET A 143 -1.22 9.99 -3.14
C MET A 143 -1.73 10.65 -1.86
N ALA A 144 -0.90 11.45 -1.18
CA ALA A 144 -1.27 12.13 0.06
C ALA A 144 -2.39 13.16 -0.18
N ILE A 145 -2.30 13.94 -1.26
CA ILE A 145 -3.31 14.93 -1.64
C ILE A 145 -4.65 14.26 -1.98
N ARG A 146 -4.66 13.24 -2.84
CA ARG A 146 -5.90 12.53 -3.23
C ARG A 146 -6.59 11.85 -2.05
N ARG A 147 -5.81 11.40 -1.07
CA ARG A 147 -6.31 10.79 0.16
C ARG A 147 -6.65 11.80 1.26
N LYS A 148 -6.45 13.10 1.00
CA LYS A 148 -6.73 14.21 1.94
C LYS A 148 -5.94 14.08 3.24
N TYR A 149 -4.64 13.77 3.14
CA TYR A 149 -3.69 13.77 4.26
C TYR A 149 -2.80 15.02 4.21
N PRO A 150 -3.30 16.20 4.62
CA PRO A 150 -2.58 17.47 4.48
C PRO A 150 -1.23 17.45 5.20
N GLU A 151 -1.17 16.93 6.42
CA GLU A 151 0.08 16.88 7.18
C GLU A 151 1.16 16.02 6.52
N THR A 152 0.77 14.94 5.83
CA THR A 152 1.71 14.09 5.09
C THR A 152 2.14 14.77 3.79
N ALA A 153 1.21 15.46 3.12
CA ALA A 153 1.51 16.24 1.93
C ALA A 153 2.45 17.41 2.24
N ASP A 154 2.21 18.14 3.34
CA ASP A 154 3.06 19.24 3.80
C ASP A 154 4.46 18.74 4.17
N LEU A 155 4.54 17.57 4.81
CA LEU A 155 5.82 16.93 5.10
C LEU A 155 6.58 16.60 3.81
N LEU A 156 5.93 15.95 2.84
CA LEU A 156 6.56 15.65 1.55
C LEU A 156 7.01 16.93 0.84
N ARG A 157 6.16 17.97 0.78
CA ARG A 157 6.51 19.28 0.20
C ARG A 157 7.71 19.93 0.89
N LYS A 158 7.76 19.89 2.23
CA LYS A 158 8.88 20.42 3.01
C LYS A 158 10.20 19.74 2.66
N HIS A 159 10.15 18.46 2.28
CA HIS A 159 11.31 17.69 1.84
C HIS A 159 11.52 17.69 0.31
N GLY A 160 10.87 18.60 -0.42
CA GLY A 160 11.07 18.77 -1.87
C GLY A 160 10.22 17.85 -2.75
N GLY A 161 9.21 17.20 -2.18
CA GLY A 161 8.20 16.44 -2.91
C GLY A 161 7.33 17.36 -3.77
N LYS A 162 7.16 16.97 -5.04
CA LYS A 162 6.35 17.65 -6.05
C LYS A 162 5.24 16.71 -6.56
N THR A 163 4.17 17.28 -7.12
CA THR A 163 3.16 16.47 -7.80
C THR A 163 3.72 15.94 -9.12
N GLY A 164 3.12 14.88 -9.66
CA GLY A 164 3.50 14.33 -10.95
C GLY A 164 3.35 15.34 -12.09
N GLU A 165 2.39 16.26 -11.97
CA GLU A 165 2.17 17.36 -12.92
C GLU A 165 3.29 18.42 -12.90
N GLU A 166 3.99 18.56 -11.77
CA GLU A 166 5.09 19.52 -11.58
C GLU A 166 6.48 18.98 -11.99
N LEU A 167 6.58 17.69 -12.35
CA LEU A 167 7.83 16.98 -12.67
C LEU A 167 7.88 16.51 -14.12
#